data_AF-A0A251RBD8-F1
#
_entry.id   AF-A0A251RBD8-F1
#
_cell.length_a   1.000
_cell.length_b   1.000
_cell.length_c   1.000
_cell.angle_alpha   90.00
_cell.angle_beta   90.00
_cell.angle_gamma   90.00
#
_symmetry.space_group_name_H-M   'P 1'
#
loop_
_entity.id
_entity.type
_entity.pdbx_description
1 polymer ?
#
loop_
_entity_poly.entity_id
_entity_poly.type
_entity_poly.pdbx_seq_one_letter_code
_entity_poly.pdbx_strand_id
1 'polypeptide(L)'
;MEGELQTTKHHHQPALNFHGKARTSRAAATDPESLYARNLVPNGTKVDLSTMLEEAVDYVKFLQLQIKLLSSDDTWMYAPIAYIGMDIGLNLQKISPLL
;
A
#
# COMPACT_ATOMS: atom_id res chain seq x y z
N MET A 1 -54.67 -12.40 -51.81
CA MET A 1 -54.98 -11.43 -50.75
C MET A 1 -55.58 -12.25 -49.63
N GLU A 2 -54.89 -12.61 -48.55
CA GLU A 2 -53.77 -12.01 -47.82
C GLU A 2 -53.10 -13.23 -47.11
N GLY A 3 -51.81 -13.51 -47.26
CA GLY A 3 -50.75 -12.92 -46.44
C GLY A 3 -50.35 -13.87 -45.29
N GLU A 4 -49.41 -14.79 -45.55
CA GLU A 4 -48.67 -15.53 -44.50
C GLU A 4 -47.97 -14.54 -43.56
N LEU A 5 -48.21 -14.63 -42.25
CA LEU A 5 -47.39 -13.95 -41.25
C LEU A 5 -46.57 -15.02 -40.51
N GLN A 6 -45.38 -15.29 -41.04
CA GLN A 6 -44.35 -16.06 -40.37
C GLN A 6 -43.89 -15.28 -39.13
N THR A 7 -44.36 -15.71 -37.95
CA THR A 7 -43.80 -15.28 -36.68
C THR A 7 -42.37 -15.81 -36.58
N THR A 8 -41.44 -14.87 -36.53
CA THR A 8 -40.00 -15.11 -36.37
C THR A 8 -39.75 -15.83 -35.04
N LYS A 9 -39.29 -17.08 -35.12
CA LYS A 9 -38.66 -17.75 -33.98
C LYS A 9 -37.36 -17.01 -33.68
N HIS A 10 -37.43 -16.04 -32.77
CA HIS A 10 -36.22 -15.46 -32.19
C HIS A 10 -35.53 -16.55 -31.38
N HIS A 11 -34.43 -17.05 -31.94
CA HIS A 11 -33.52 -17.99 -31.31
C HIS A 11 -33.08 -17.38 -29.98
N HIS A 12 -33.53 -17.96 -28.87
CA HIS A 12 -33.08 -17.63 -27.54
C HIS A 12 -31.62 -18.07 -27.45
N GLN A 13 -30.69 -17.16 -27.79
CA GLN A 13 -29.30 -17.35 -27.41
C GLN A 13 -29.26 -17.15 -25.89
N PRO A 14 -28.95 -18.18 -25.09
CA PRO A 14 -28.59 -17.94 -23.71
C PRO A 14 -27.34 -17.08 -23.76
N ALA A 15 -27.45 -15.82 -23.33
CA ALA A 15 -26.29 -14.98 -23.12
C ALA A 15 -25.30 -15.82 -22.30
N LEU A 16 -24.14 -16.13 -22.89
CA LEU A 16 -23.12 -16.93 -22.25
C LEU A 16 -22.80 -16.26 -20.92
N ASN A 17 -23.13 -17.00 -19.89
CA ASN A 17 -22.97 -16.63 -18.52
C ASN A 17 -21.50 -16.32 -18.27
N PHE A 18 -21.15 -15.03 -18.27
CA PHE A 18 -19.87 -14.58 -17.74
C PHE A 18 -19.95 -14.68 -16.21
N HIS A 19 -19.94 -15.92 -15.69
CA HIS A 19 -19.34 -16.21 -14.39
C HIS A 19 -17.82 -16.03 -14.53
N GLY A 20 -17.40 -14.83 -14.90
CA GLY A 20 -16.12 -14.29 -14.48
C GLY A 20 -16.23 -14.16 -12.97
N LYS A 21 -16.00 -15.26 -12.27
CA LYS A 21 -15.86 -15.25 -10.83
C LYS A 21 -14.74 -14.24 -10.57
N ALA A 22 -15.12 -13.04 -10.14
CA ALA A 22 -14.23 -11.97 -9.72
C ALA A 22 -13.49 -12.46 -8.48
N ARG A 23 -12.54 -13.36 -8.71
CA ARG A 23 -11.60 -13.90 -7.76
C ARG A 23 -10.29 -13.22 -8.11
N THR A 24 -10.03 -12.14 -7.38
CA THR A 24 -8.71 -11.65 -6.94
C THR A 24 -8.78 -10.14 -6.80
N SER A 25 -9.22 -9.75 -5.62
CA SER A 25 -8.89 -8.47 -4.98
C SER A 25 -9.35 -8.52 -3.52
N ARG A 26 -10.47 -9.22 -3.25
CA ARG A 26 -11.07 -9.29 -1.90
C ARG A 26 -10.45 -10.32 -0.97
N ALA A 27 -9.95 -11.44 -1.48
CA ALA A 27 -9.33 -12.49 -0.65
C ALA A 27 -7.94 -12.08 -0.12
N ALA A 28 -7.15 -11.37 -0.93
CA ALA A 28 -5.87 -10.77 -0.53
C ALA A 28 -6.04 -9.48 0.29
N ALA A 29 -7.28 -9.01 0.49
CA ALA A 29 -7.57 -7.86 1.36
C ALA A 29 -7.92 -8.29 2.80
N THR A 30 -8.15 -9.59 3.01
CA THR A 30 -8.56 -10.17 4.29
C THR A 30 -7.67 -11.34 4.70
N ASP A 31 -6.63 -11.66 3.93
CA ASP A 31 -5.66 -12.64 4.39
C ASP A 31 -4.91 -12.06 5.61
N PRO A 32 -4.53 -12.90 6.58
CA PRO A 32 -3.95 -12.41 7.83
C PRO A 32 -2.66 -11.60 7.64
N GLU A 33 -1.87 -11.90 6.59
CA GLU A 33 -0.60 -11.24 6.32
C GLU A 33 -0.81 -9.82 5.78
N SER A 34 -1.74 -9.63 4.84
CA SER A 34 -2.07 -8.30 4.34
C SER A 34 -2.69 -7.41 5.42
N LEU A 35 -3.52 -7.97 6.31
CA LEU A 35 -4.05 -7.23 7.48
C LEU A 35 -2.94 -6.81 8.44
N TYR A 36 -1.97 -7.69 8.68
CA TYR A 36 -0.81 -7.37 9.50
C TYR A 36 0.02 -6.25 8.89
N ALA A 37 0.33 -6.32 7.59
CA ALA A 37 1.06 -5.28 6.89
C ALA A 37 0.35 -3.91 6.97
N ARG A 38 -0.97 -3.87 6.76
CA ARG A 38 -1.76 -2.62 6.82
C ARG A 38 -1.76 -1.94 8.18
N ASN A 39 -1.60 -2.69 9.27
CA ASN A 39 -1.53 -2.14 10.62
C ASN A 39 -0.13 -1.63 10.99
N LEU A 40 0.91 -2.12 10.30
CA LEU A 40 2.28 -1.67 10.51
C LEU A 40 2.64 -0.43 9.67
N VAL A 41 2.00 -0.28 8.51
CA VAL A 41 2.22 0.85 7.61
C VAL A 41 1.33 2.02 8.07
N PRO A 42 1.90 3.21 8.33
CA PRO A 42 1.12 4.42 8.57
C PRO A 42 0.08 4.61 7.46
N ASN A 43 -1.18 4.88 7.79
CA ASN A 43 -2.30 4.97 6.83
C ASN A 43 -2.58 3.74 5.95
N GLY A 44 -1.94 2.59 6.16
CA GLY A 44 -2.06 1.41 5.29
C GLY A 44 -3.47 0.84 5.12
N THR A 45 -4.40 1.13 6.04
CA THR A 45 -5.82 0.75 5.92
C THR A 45 -6.66 1.72 5.07
N LYS A 46 -6.15 2.92 4.78
CA LYS A 46 -6.85 4.02 4.11
C LYS A 46 -6.41 4.22 2.66
N VAL A 47 -5.34 3.56 2.26
CA VAL A 47 -4.70 3.72 0.95
C VAL A 47 -4.75 2.43 0.13
N ASP A 48 -4.58 2.55 -1.18
CA ASP A 48 -4.44 1.41 -2.09
C ASP A 48 -3.10 0.67 -1.86
N LEU A 49 -2.96 -0.51 -2.46
CA LEU A 49 -1.78 -1.36 -2.22
C LEU A 49 -0.47 -0.72 -2.71
N SER A 50 -0.47 -0.01 -3.84
CA SER A 50 0.73 0.68 -4.33
C SER A 50 1.17 1.75 -3.35
N THR A 51 0.24 2.62 -2.95
CA THR A 51 0.51 3.68 -1.97
C THR A 51 0.95 3.09 -0.62
N MET A 52 0.35 1.98 -0.16
CA MET A 52 0.76 1.29 1.06
C MET A 52 2.22 0.79 0.98
N LEU A 53 2.66 0.30 -0.18
CA LEU A 53 4.03 -0.18 -0.35
C LEU A 53 5.03 1.00 -0.35
N GLU A 54 4.65 2.14 -0.91
CA GLU A 54 5.45 3.37 -0.86
C GLU A 54 5.57 3.90 0.57
N GLU A 55 4.44 4.03 1.30
CA GLU A 55 4.42 4.45 2.71
C GLU A 55 5.21 3.48 3.60
N ALA A 56 5.20 2.17 3.29
CA ALA A 56 6.00 1.18 4.02
C ALA A 56 7.50 1.44 3.88
N VAL A 57 7.97 1.73 2.66
CA VAL A 57 9.39 2.01 2.39
C VAL A 57 9.85 3.25 3.15
N ASP A 58 9.05 4.31 3.14
CA ASP A 58 9.39 5.54 3.86
C ASP A 58 9.31 5.36 5.37
N TYR A 59 8.35 4.57 5.88
CA TYR A 59 8.29 4.24 7.30
C TYR A 59 9.50 3.42 7.76
N VAL A 60 10.00 2.50 6.93
CA VAL A 60 11.25 1.77 7.24
C VAL A 60 12.45 2.72 7.34
N LYS A 61 12.61 3.67 6.40
CA LYS A 61 13.68 4.68 6.48
C LYS A 61 13.56 5.52 7.75
N PHE A 62 12.34 5.92 8.10
CA PHE A 62 12.06 6.64 9.34
C PHE A 62 12.48 5.82 10.57
N LEU A 63 12.05 4.57 10.67
CA LEU A 63 12.42 3.69 11.79
C LEU A 63 13.93 3.49 11.88
N GLN A 64 14.62 3.29 10.75
CA GLN A 64 16.08 3.18 10.71
C GLN A 64 16.78 4.43 11.26
N LEU A 65 16.30 5.63 10.90
CA LEU A 65 16.83 6.88 11.42
C LEU A 65 16.62 6.99 12.93
N GLN A 66 15.41 6.67 13.42
CA GLN A 66 15.10 6.69 14.85
C GLN A 66 16.00 5.73 15.63
N ILE A 67 16.16 4.49 15.15
CA ILE A 67 17.06 3.51 15.77
C ILE A 67 18.49 4.06 15.83
N LYS A 68 18.99 4.64 14.74
CA LYS A 68 20.36 5.18 14.69
C LYS A 68 20.57 6.31 15.70
N LEU A 69 19.65 7.26 15.78
CA LEU A 69 19.74 8.39 16.71
C LEU A 69 19.64 7.92 18.16
N LEU A 70 18.67 7.05 18.47
CA LEU A 70 18.47 6.53 19.82
C LEU A 70 19.58 5.57 20.27
N SER A 71 20.38 5.03 19.34
CA SER A 71 21.53 4.18 19.66
C SER A 71 22.81 4.97 19.97
N SER A 72 22.79 6.31 19.90
CA SER A 72 23.97 7.16 20.09
C SER A 72 23.71 8.26 21.14
N ASP A 73 24.56 8.30 22.17
CA ASP A 73 24.50 9.27 23.27
C ASP A 73 24.68 10.73 22.81
N ASP A 74 25.31 10.93 21.66
CA ASP A 74 25.53 12.26 21.09
C ASP A 74 24.34 12.76 20.25
N THR A 75 23.50 11.83 19.75
CA THR A 75 22.51 12.16 18.71
C THR A 75 21.06 11.86 19.10
N TRP A 76 20.82 11.14 20.19
CA TRP A 76 19.47 10.78 20.65
C TRP A 76 18.55 11.99 20.89
N MET A 77 19.11 13.14 21.30
CA MET A 77 18.34 14.37 21.52
C MET A 77 17.66 14.88 20.23
N TYR A 78 18.20 14.53 19.05
CA TYR A 78 17.63 14.90 17.76
C TYR A 78 16.53 13.94 17.28
N ALA A 79 16.34 12.79 17.93
CA ALA A 79 15.36 11.78 17.53
C ALA A 79 13.91 12.33 17.45
N PRO A 80 13.40 13.11 18.43
CA PRO A 80 12.03 13.62 18.39
C PRO A 80 11.76 14.61 17.24
N ILE A 81 12.76 15.37 16.80
CA ILE A 81 12.59 16.42 15.77
C ILE A 81 12.83 15.92 14.35
N ALA A 82 13.59 14.83 14.19
CA ALA A 82 13.89 14.24 12.89
C ALA A 82 12.65 13.72 12.13
N TYR A 83 11.50 13.58 12.80
CA TYR A 83 10.23 13.19 12.20
C TYR A 83 9.52 14.33 11.43
N ILE A 84 9.81 15.60 11.73
CA ILE A 84 9.03 16.76 11.24
C ILE A 84 9.47 17.21 9.83
N GLY A 85 9.86 16.27 8.96
CA GLY A 85 10.21 16.56 7.57
C GLY A 85 11.51 17.35 7.37
N MET A 86 12.25 17.60 8.46
CA MET A 86 13.67 17.89 8.36
C MET A 86 14.31 16.56 7.99
N ASP A 87 14.35 16.26 6.68
CA ASP A 87 15.27 15.29 6.08
C ASP A 87 16.66 15.76 6.47
N ILE A 88 17.04 15.48 7.72
CA ILE A 88 18.34 15.88 8.19
C ILE A 88 19.25 14.89 7.49
N GLY A 89 19.68 15.30 6.29
CA GLY A 89 20.90 14.87 5.63
C GLY A 89 22.13 15.17 6.49
N LEU A 90 22.02 14.90 7.80
CA LEU A 90 23.10 14.50 8.68
C LEU A 90 23.68 13.27 8.00
N ASN A 91 24.58 13.55 7.09
CA ASN A 91 25.76 12.77 6.89
C ASN A 91 26.41 12.64 8.28
N LEU A 92 25.86 11.75 9.13
CA LEU A 92 26.32 11.50 10.50
C LEU A 92 27.79 11.07 10.51
N GLN A 93 28.33 10.68 9.34
CA GLN A 93 29.75 10.50 9.06
C GLN A 93 30.56 11.80 9.27
N LYS A 94 30.01 12.99 8.95
CA LYS A 94 30.62 14.32 9.18
C LYS A 94 30.40 14.89 10.58
N ILE A 95 29.53 14.28 11.39
CA ILE A 95 29.31 14.63 12.80
C ILE A 95 30.15 13.69 13.70
N SER A 96 31.14 13.01 13.11
CA SER A 96 32.29 12.60 13.90
C SER A 96 32.87 13.87 14.53
N PRO A 97 33.09 13.91 15.85
CA PRO A 97 33.75 15.06 16.45
C PRO A 97 35.10 15.22 15.76
N LEU A 98 35.43 16.44 15.39
CA LEU A 98 36.81 16.82 15.08
C LEU A 98 37.66 16.44 16.30
N LEU A 99 38.28 15.26 16.24
CA LEU A 99 39.45 14.86 17.02
C LEU A 99 40.45 14.17 16.09
#